data_AF-Q6XYN3-F1
#
_entry.id   AF-Q6XYN3-F1
#
_cell.length_a   1.000
_cell.length_b   1.000
_cell.length_c   1.000
_cell.angle_alpha   90.00
_cell.angle_beta   90.00
_cell.angle_gamma   90.00
#
_symmetry.space_group_name_H-M   'P 1'
#
loop_
_entity.id
_entity.type
_entity.pdbx_description
1 polymer ?
#
loop_
_entity_poly.entity_id
_entity_poly.type
_entity_poly.pdbx_seq_one_letter_code
_entity_poly.pdbx_strand_id
1 'polypeptide(L)'
;WVKTWNRWVYEDWGGIWIGRLGKYGVESPRSLRDAKTDAYWAHHDLALAAYALWPLGFARLALPDEEDQAWFEANYPGWADHYGKIYNEWKKLGYEDPKSGFIPYAWLVQNGHEVYIDRVSQVPFIPSLAKGSGSLRVHEFNGQKHSLTDEWGERMWL
;
A
#
# COMPACT_ATOMS: atom_id res chain seq x y z
N TRP A 1 9.52 -0.29 -9.39
CA TRP A 1 8.50 -1.36 -9.35
C TRP A 1 7.47 -1.23 -10.46
N VAL A 2 6.89 -0.04 -10.69
CA VAL A 2 5.78 0.17 -11.66
C VAL A 2 6.03 -0.39 -13.08
N LYS A 3 7.24 -0.23 -13.63
CA LYS A 3 7.62 -0.81 -14.94
C LYS A 3 7.58 -2.35 -14.93
N THR A 4 8.09 -2.95 -13.86
CA THR A 4 8.12 -4.40 -13.66
C THR A 4 6.71 -4.97 -13.53
N TRP A 5 5.87 -4.34 -12.70
CA TRP A 5 4.49 -4.80 -12.48
C TRP A 5 3.68 -4.79 -13.77
N ASN A 6 3.76 -3.70 -14.55
CA ASN A 6 3.07 -3.62 -15.83
C ASN A 6 3.53 -4.70 -16.81
N ARG A 7 4.85 -4.91 -16.94
CA ARG A 7 5.39 -5.98 -17.81
C ARG A 7 4.87 -7.34 -17.38
N TRP A 8 5.02 -7.70 -16.10
CA TRP A 8 4.70 -9.05 -15.65
C TRP A 8 3.20 -9.34 -15.62
N VAL A 9 2.41 -8.43 -15.06
CA VAL A 9 0.98 -8.69 -14.82
C VAL A 9 0.16 -8.31 -16.05
N TYR A 10 0.44 -7.17 -16.68
CA TYR A 10 -0.41 -6.66 -17.74
C TYR A 10 -0.01 -7.19 -19.13
N GLU A 11 1.28 -7.23 -19.44
CA GLU A 11 1.79 -7.64 -20.77
C GLU A 11 2.00 -9.17 -20.85
N ASP A 12 2.89 -9.71 -20.00
CA ASP A 12 3.29 -11.11 -20.05
C ASP A 12 2.14 -12.04 -19.63
N TRP A 13 1.53 -11.77 -18.46
CA TRP A 13 0.48 -12.62 -17.93
C TRP A 13 -0.89 -12.31 -18.54
N GLY A 14 -1.40 -11.08 -18.34
CA GLY A 14 -2.74 -10.67 -18.76
C GLY A 14 -2.91 -10.64 -20.28
N GLY A 15 -1.83 -10.45 -21.03
CA GLY A 15 -1.80 -10.51 -22.48
C GLY A 15 -1.44 -11.91 -22.99
N ILE A 16 -0.16 -12.28 -22.94
CA ILE A 16 0.34 -13.47 -23.64
C ILE A 16 -0.16 -14.77 -22.99
N TRP A 17 0.00 -14.91 -21.67
CA TRP A 17 -0.33 -16.16 -20.98
C TRP A 17 -1.83 -16.47 -21.04
N ILE A 18 -2.68 -15.51 -20.64
CA ILE A 18 -4.13 -15.68 -20.69
C ILE A 18 -4.63 -15.79 -22.14
N GLY A 19 -4.06 -15.02 -23.08
CA GLY A 19 -4.44 -15.10 -24.50
C GLY A 19 -4.32 -16.50 -25.10
N ARG A 20 -3.32 -17.30 -24.69
CA ARG A 20 -3.17 -18.71 -25.14
C ARG A 20 -4.32 -19.61 -24.67
N LEU A 21 -4.99 -19.23 -23.60
CA LEU A 21 -6.12 -19.97 -23.02
C LEU A 21 -7.48 -19.52 -23.57
N GLY A 22 -7.52 -18.50 -24.43
CA GLY A 22 -8.77 -18.01 -25.03
C GLY A 22 -9.54 -19.08 -25.81
N LYS A 23 -8.83 -20.03 -26.44
CA LYS A 23 -9.45 -21.20 -27.11
C LYS A 23 -10.21 -22.14 -26.17
N TYR A 24 -10.03 -22.00 -24.86
CA TYR A 24 -10.72 -22.74 -23.81
C TYR A 24 -11.77 -21.88 -23.08
N GLY A 25 -12.09 -20.69 -23.60
CA GLY A 25 -13.08 -19.78 -23.00
C GLY A 25 -12.56 -18.97 -21.81
N VAL A 26 -11.24 -18.92 -21.60
CA VAL A 26 -10.62 -18.07 -20.56
C VAL A 26 -10.49 -16.65 -21.08
N GLU A 27 -10.94 -15.69 -20.26
CA GLU A 27 -10.80 -14.25 -20.50
C GLU A 27 -9.84 -13.63 -19.48
N SER A 28 -9.19 -12.51 -19.84
CA SER A 28 -8.42 -11.72 -18.87
C SER A 28 -9.34 -11.19 -17.76
N PRO A 29 -8.88 -11.12 -16.50
CA PRO A 29 -9.75 -10.75 -15.40
C PRO A 29 -10.36 -9.36 -15.59
N ARG A 30 -11.66 -9.23 -15.28
CA ARG A 30 -12.38 -7.96 -15.36
C ARG A 30 -11.79 -6.89 -14.43
N SER A 31 -11.20 -7.31 -13.32
CA SER A 31 -10.51 -6.46 -12.33
C SER A 31 -9.09 -6.04 -12.71
N LEU A 32 -8.54 -6.52 -13.84
CA LEU A 32 -7.14 -6.27 -14.19
C LEU A 32 -6.83 -4.78 -14.39
N ARG A 33 -7.81 -4.01 -14.87
CA ARG A 33 -7.69 -2.55 -15.03
C ARG A 33 -7.62 -1.85 -13.68
N ASP A 34 -8.42 -2.26 -12.72
CA ASP A 34 -8.45 -1.69 -11.37
C ASP A 34 -7.13 -1.99 -10.65
N ALA A 35 -6.64 -3.24 -10.75
CA ALA A 35 -5.34 -3.63 -10.22
C ALA A 35 -4.19 -2.78 -10.78
N LYS A 36 -4.25 -2.41 -12.08
CA LYS A 36 -3.25 -1.54 -12.70
C LYS A 36 -3.30 -0.11 -12.19
N THR A 37 -4.50 0.41 -11.90
CA THR A 37 -4.66 1.74 -11.31
C THR A 37 -4.03 1.79 -9.93
N ASP A 38 -4.30 0.79 -9.09
CA ASP A 38 -3.80 0.74 -7.71
C ASP A 38 -2.27 0.52 -7.63
N ALA A 39 -1.73 -0.29 -8.54
CA ALA A 39 -0.33 -0.73 -8.53
C ALA A 39 0.72 0.40 -8.59
N TYR A 40 0.33 1.61 -9.00
CA TYR A 40 1.25 2.75 -9.09
C TYR A 40 1.77 3.16 -7.70
N TRP A 41 0.89 3.39 -6.73
CA TRP A 41 1.25 3.90 -5.40
C TRP A 41 1.17 2.88 -4.28
N ALA A 42 0.44 1.76 -4.44
CA ALA A 42 0.14 0.81 -3.36
C ALA A 42 1.37 0.35 -2.55
N HIS A 43 2.51 0.10 -3.22
CA HIS A 43 3.74 -0.31 -2.54
C HIS A 43 4.38 0.80 -1.68
N HIS A 44 4.17 2.08 -2.01
CA HIS A 44 4.61 3.21 -1.19
C HIS A 44 3.64 3.46 -0.02
N ASP A 45 2.33 3.27 -0.24
CA ASP A 45 1.33 3.32 0.82
C ASP A 45 1.58 2.24 1.88
N LEU A 46 1.87 1.01 1.45
CA LEU A 46 2.23 -0.09 2.35
C LEU A 46 3.56 0.14 3.08
N ALA A 47 4.51 0.82 2.45
CA ALA A 47 5.77 1.15 3.11
C ALA A 47 5.52 2.00 4.36
N LEU A 48 4.63 3.01 4.32
CA LEU A 48 4.29 3.81 5.50
C LEU A 48 3.83 2.94 6.67
N ALA A 49 2.92 1.99 6.42
CA ALA A 49 2.45 1.07 7.45
C ALA A 49 3.59 0.17 7.98
N ALA A 50 4.42 -0.38 7.09
CA ALA A 50 5.53 -1.25 7.46
C ALA A 50 6.58 -0.55 8.34
N TYR A 51 6.98 0.68 7.97
CA TYR A 51 7.89 1.50 8.77
C TYR A 51 7.24 1.95 10.09
N ALA A 52 5.96 2.29 10.09
CA ALA A 52 5.27 2.70 11.32
C ALA A 52 5.11 1.57 12.34
N LEU A 53 4.98 0.33 11.87
CA LEU A 53 4.76 -0.88 12.67
C LEU A 53 6.02 -1.75 12.76
N TRP A 54 7.21 -1.19 12.49
CA TRP A 54 8.47 -1.93 12.47
C TRP A 54 8.75 -2.84 13.70
N PRO A 55 8.35 -2.51 14.95
CA PRO A 55 8.60 -3.38 16.10
C PRO A 55 7.84 -4.70 16.07
N LEU A 56 6.79 -4.82 15.24
CA LEU A 56 6.01 -6.05 15.06
C LEU A 56 6.64 -6.99 14.03
N GLY A 57 7.67 -6.53 13.31
CA GLY A 57 8.41 -7.32 12.34
C GLY A 57 9.55 -8.15 12.96
N PHE A 58 10.25 -8.88 12.11
CA PHE A 58 11.44 -9.66 12.44
C PHE A 58 12.66 -9.25 11.59
N ALA A 59 12.59 -8.08 10.95
CA ALA A 59 13.64 -7.53 10.10
C ALA A 59 14.02 -6.12 10.56
N ARG A 60 15.26 -5.72 10.26
CA ARG A 60 15.73 -4.35 10.46
C ARG A 60 15.38 -3.52 9.22
N LEU A 61 14.79 -2.35 9.43
CA LEU A 61 14.42 -1.41 8.36
C LEU A 61 15.35 -0.19 8.41
N ALA A 62 15.50 0.50 7.28
CA ALA A 62 16.30 1.73 7.16
C ALA A 62 15.47 2.77 6.39
N LEU A 63 15.39 4.00 6.87
CA LEU A 63 14.70 5.05 6.12
C LEU A 63 15.44 5.34 4.80
N PRO A 64 14.73 5.73 3.72
CA PRO A 64 15.37 6.16 2.48
C PRO A 64 16.38 7.29 2.73
N ASP A 65 17.62 7.11 2.29
CA ASP A 65 18.63 8.16 2.36
C ASP A 65 18.45 9.22 1.24
N GLU A 66 19.38 10.17 1.12
CA GLU A 66 19.26 11.25 0.12
C GLU A 66 19.32 10.73 -1.32
N GLU A 67 20.12 9.69 -1.59
CA GLU A 67 20.23 9.08 -2.91
C GLU A 67 18.95 8.31 -3.25
N ASP A 68 18.44 7.53 -2.29
CA ASP A 68 17.17 6.81 -2.42
C ASP A 68 16.01 7.78 -2.65
N GLN A 69 15.93 8.88 -1.89
CA GLN A 69 14.88 9.89 -2.04
C GLN A 69 14.92 10.56 -3.42
N ALA A 70 16.11 10.89 -3.93
CA ALA A 70 16.27 11.43 -5.28
C ALA A 70 15.84 10.41 -6.34
N TRP A 71 16.19 9.13 -6.14
CA TRP A 71 15.76 8.05 -7.03
C TRP A 71 14.24 7.85 -7.01
N PHE A 72 13.61 7.88 -5.83
CA PHE A 72 12.16 7.76 -5.70
C PHE A 72 11.45 8.89 -6.42
N GLU A 73 11.85 10.15 -6.22
CA GLU A 73 11.22 11.29 -6.89
C GLU A 73 11.40 11.23 -8.42
N ALA A 74 12.58 10.82 -8.90
CA ALA A 74 12.83 10.68 -10.33
C ALA A 74 11.96 9.60 -11.00
N ASN A 75 11.62 8.53 -10.28
CA ASN A 75 10.84 7.41 -10.81
C ASN A 75 9.35 7.49 -10.48
N TYR A 76 8.99 8.25 -9.46
CA TYR A 76 7.63 8.46 -8.95
C TYR A 76 7.45 9.94 -8.59
N PRO A 77 7.32 10.84 -9.58
CA PRO A 77 7.16 12.27 -9.32
C PRO A 77 6.02 12.57 -8.34
N GLY A 78 6.29 13.37 -7.32
CA GLY A 78 5.38 13.63 -6.20
C GLY A 78 5.53 12.66 -5.02
N TRP A 79 6.53 11.78 -5.04
CA TRP A 79 6.88 10.95 -3.89
C TRP A 79 7.51 11.80 -2.77
N ALA A 80 8.39 12.74 -3.12
CA ALA A 80 9.10 13.59 -2.17
C ALA A 80 8.16 14.49 -1.37
N ASP A 81 7.14 15.07 -2.04
CA ASP A 81 6.16 15.97 -1.43
C ASP A 81 5.20 15.26 -0.46
N HIS A 82 5.19 13.93 -0.45
CA HIS A 82 4.31 13.12 0.39
C HIS A 82 5.10 12.20 1.32
N TYR A 83 5.57 11.05 0.82
CA TYR A 83 6.28 10.06 1.63
C TYR A 83 7.64 10.57 2.10
N GLY A 84 8.37 11.28 1.24
CA GLY A 84 9.67 11.87 1.58
C GLY A 84 9.55 12.83 2.76
N LYS A 85 8.57 13.73 2.74
CA LYS A 85 8.28 14.62 3.88
C LYS A 85 7.96 13.86 5.16
N ILE A 86 7.12 12.81 5.08
CA ILE A 86 6.75 12.00 6.24
C ILE A 86 7.97 11.28 6.84
N TYR A 87 8.78 10.59 6.02
CA TYR A 87 9.98 9.90 6.50
C TYR A 87 11.02 10.85 7.08
N ASN A 88 11.22 12.02 6.45
CA ASN A 88 12.13 13.04 6.96
C ASN A 88 11.64 13.62 8.29
N GLU A 89 10.33 13.74 8.49
CA GLU A 89 9.77 14.14 9.78
C GLU A 89 9.97 13.05 10.85
N TRP A 90 9.69 11.78 10.53
CA TRP A 90 9.94 10.67 11.45
C TRP A 90 11.42 10.56 11.83
N LYS A 91 12.34 10.81 10.90
CA LYS A 91 13.78 10.88 11.17
C LYS A 91 14.11 11.96 12.20
N LYS A 92 13.55 13.17 12.05
CA LYS A 92 13.74 14.28 13.01
C LYS A 92 13.17 13.96 14.40
N LEU A 93 12.06 13.23 14.45
CA LEU A 93 11.43 12.77 15.69
C LEU A 93 12.16 11.59 16.35
N GLY A 94 13.25 11.10 15.73
CA GLY A 94 14.11 10.07 16.32
C GLY A 94 13.70 8.64 15.99
N TYR A 95 13.19 8.38 14.78
CA TYR A 95 12.84 7.03 14.30
C TYR A 95 13.91 5.96 14.56
N GLU A 96 15.18 6.30 14.36
CA GLU A 96 16.31 5.37 14.50
C GLU A 96 17.03 5.49 15.86
N ASP A 97 16.68 6.48 16.68
CA ASP A 97 17.29 6.67 18.01
C ASP A 97 16.50 5.86 19.06
N PRO A 98 17.08 4.80 19.65
CA PRO A 98 16.39 4.01 20.67
C PRO A 98 16.08 4.80 21.96
N LYS A 99 16.64 6.00 22.14
CA LYS A 99 16.37 6.87 23.29
C LYS A 99 15.19 7.83 23.05
N SER A 100 14.66 7.93 21.83
CA SER A 100 13.63 8.91 21.47
C SER A 100 12.26 8.65 22.11
N GLY A 101 11.96 7.38 22.40
CA GLY A 101 10.60 6.97 22.78
C GLY A 101 9.58 7.13 21.64
N PHE A 102 10.03 7.36 20.41
CA PHE A 102 9.20 7.60 19.23
C PHE A 102 9.01 6.32 18.40
N ILE A 103 7.76 6.00 18.07
CA ILE A 103 7.38 4.97 17.09
C ILE A 103 6.36 5.60 16.14
N PRO A 104 6.51 5.52 14.81
CA PRO A 104 5.66 6.29 13.91
C PRO A 104 4.17 5.90 13.92
N TYR A 105 3.82 4.70 14.37
CA TYR A 105 2.40 4.37 14.59
C TYR A 105 1.73 5.33 15.58
N ALA A 106 2.44 5.77 16.63
CA ALA A 106 1.92 6.79 17.56
C ALA A 106 1.71 8.13 16.84
N TRP A 107 2.63 8.51 15.95
CA TRP A 107 2.50 9.71 15.12
C TRP A 107 1.27 9.62 14.20
N LEU A 108 1.04 8.46 13.58
CA LEU A 108 -0.14 8.24 12.74
C LEU A 108 -1.43 8.48 13.53
N VAL A 109 -1.58 7.85 14.71
CA VAL A 109 -2.76 8.00 15.56
C VAL A 109 -2.94 9.46 16.01
N GLN A 110 -1.87 10.12 16.44
CA GLN A 110 -1.92 11.52 16.90
C GLN A 110 -2.33 12.51 15.80
N ASN A 111 -2.06 12.18 14.54
CA ASN A 111 -2.41 13.02 13.38
C ASN A 111 -3.69 12.56 12.66
N GLY A 112 -4.46 11.63 13.25
CA GLY A 112 -5.73 11.16 12.68
C GLY A 112 -5.57 10.24 11.46
N HIS A 113 -4.42 9.58 11.33
CA HIS A 113 -4.12 8.64 10.25
C HIS A 113 -4.31 7.21 10.73
N GLU A 114 -5.57 6.80 10.92
CA GLU A 114 -5.90 5.45 11.39
C GLU A 114 -5.46 4.37 10.38
N VAL A 115 -4.92 3.27 10.92
CA VAL A 115 -4.55 2.08 10.15
C VAL A 115 -5.67 1.06 10.27
N TYR A 116 -6.28 0.72 9.14
CA TYR A 116 -7.30 -0.33 9.03
C TYR A 116 -6.68 -1.61 8.48
N ILE A 117 -7.30 -2.75 8.78
CA ILE A 117 -6.96 -4.05 8.19
C ILE A 117 -8.15 -4.52 7.37
N ASP A 118 -7.94 -4.81 6.10
CA ASP A 118 -8.99 -5.39 5.27
C ASP A 118 -9.43 -6.76 5.81
N ARG A 119 -10.74 -6.95 5.98
CA ARG A 119 -11.32 -8.19 6.50
C ARG A 119 -11.04 -9.38 5.59
N VAL A 120 -10.86 -9.17 4.29
CA VAL A 120 -10.67 -10.24 3.31
C VAL A 120 -9.19 -10.53 3.07
N SER A 121 -8.43 -9.57 2.56
CA SER A 121 -7.03 -9.75 2.17
C SER A 121 -6.02 -9.64 3.32
N GLN A 122 -6.43 -9.08 4.46
CA GLN A 122 -5.56 -8.74 5.61
C GLN A 122 -4.50 -7.67 5.30
N VAL A 123 -4.57 -7.02 4.14
CA VAL A 123 -3.65 -5.95 3.77
C VAL A 123 -3.96 -4.70 4.61
N PRO A 124 -2.95 -4.07 5.26
CA PRO A 124 -3.16 -2.81 5.96
C PRO A 124 -3.46 -1.66 5.00
N PHE A 125 -4.30 -0.73 5.43
CA PHE A 125 -4.69 0.44 4.65
C PHE A 125 -4.79 1.69 5.52
N ILE A 126 -4.23 2.81 5.06
CA ILE A 126 -4.26 4.10 5.74
C ILE A 126 -5.00 5.10 4.83
N PRO A 127 -6.34 5.19 4.90
CA PRO A 127 -7.14 5.89 3.90
C PRO A 127 -6.77 7.37 3.74
N SER A 128 -6.40 8.04 4.84
CA SER A 128 -6.08 9.47 4.84
C SER A 128 -4.72 9.81 4.22
N LEU A 129 -3.83 8.82 4.08
CA LEU A 129 -2.48 9.01 3.52
C LEU A 129 -2.27 8.25 2.22
N ALA A 130 -3.15 7.33 1.85
CA ALA A 130 -2.99 6.52 0.67
C ALA A 130 -3.10 7.35 -0.62
N LYS A 131 -2.16 7.16 -1.53
CA LYS A 131 -2.25 7.68 -2.91
C LYS A 131 -2.81 6.63 -3.89
N GLY A 132 -2.91 5.37 -3.47
CA GLY A 132 -3.57 4.29 -4.19
C GLY A 132 -5.09 4.48 -4.30
N SER A 133 -5.75 3.56 -5.00
CA SER A 133 -7.18 3.61 -5.32
C SER A 133 -8.10 2.93 -4.30
N GLY A 134 -7.53 2.28 -3.27
CA GLY A 134 -8.31 1.69 -2.17
C GLY A 134 -9.24 2.72 -1.50
N SER A 135 -10.35 2.23 -0.95
CA SER A 135 -11.31 3.07 -0.22
C SER A 135 -11.87 2.33 0.99
N LEU A 136 -12.12 3.03 2.09
CA LEU A 136 -12.61 2.39 3.31
C LEU A 136 -14.13 2.23 3.26
N ARG A 137 -14.62 1.01 3.48
CA ARG A 137 -16.01 0.68 3.80
C ARG A 137 -16.05 0.00 5.15
N VAL A 138 -16.96 0.42 6.03
CA VAL A 138 -17.16 -0.22 7.33
C VAL A 138 -18.60 -0.68 7.43
N HIS A 139 -18.78 -1.99 7.57
CA HIS A 139 -20.08 -2.62 7.79
C HIS A 139 -20.19 -3.12 9.22
N GLU A 140 -21.40 -3.11 9.77
CA GLU A 140 -21.74 -3.82 11.00
C GLU A 140 -22.68 -4.97 10.66
N PHE A 141 -22.28 -6.20 10.99
CA PHE A 141 -23.09 -7.39 10.79
C PHE A 141 -23.11 -8.20 12.09
N ASN A 142 -24.32 -8.49 12.60
CA ASN A 142 -24.50 -9.21 13.86
C ASN A 142 -23.69 -8.64 15.04
N GLY A 143 -23.62 -7.30 15.16
CA GLY A 143 -22.89 -6.60 16.21
C GLY A 143 -21.36 -6.58 16.05
N GLN A 144 -20.82 -7.07 14.93
CA GLN A 144 -19.38 -7.03 14.64
C GLN A 144 -19.08 -6.08 13.49
N LYS A 145 -18.03 -5.26 13.64
CA LYS A 145 -17.55 -4.33 12.60
C LYS A 145 -16.53 -5.00 11.68
N HIS A 146 -16.63 -4.71 10.39
CA HIS A 146 -15.73 -5.22 9.34
C HIS A 146 -15.29 -4.06 8.45
N SER A 147 -13.97 -3.87 8.30
CA SER A 147 -13.38 -2.91 7.37
C SER A 147 -12.99 -3.60 6.06
N LEU A 148 -13.41 -3.02 4.94
CA LEU A 148 -13.15 -3.52 3.58
C LEU A 148 -12.49 -2.42 2.74
N THR A 149 -11.55 -2.78 1.87
CA THR A 149 -10.66 -1.81 1.20
C THR A 149 -10.83 -1.70 -0.32
N ASP A 150 -11.57 -2.60 -0.95
CA ASP A 150 -11.91 -2.57 -2.37
C ASP A 150 -13.27 -3.26 -2.63
N GLU A 151 -13.89 -2.96 -3.77
CA GLU A 151 -15.22 -3.50 -4.13
C GLU A 151 -15.16 -5.01 -4.46
N TRP A 152 -14.02 -5.53 -4.90
CA TRP A 152 -13.86 -6.95 -5.21
C TRP A 152 -13.82 -7.79 -3.94
N GLY A 153 -13.07 -7.35 -2.94
CA GLY A 153 -13.03 -7.94 -1.59
C GLY A 153 -14.35 -7.74 -0.84
N GLU A 154 -14.95 -6.56 -0.90
CA GLU A 154 -16.27 -6.33 -0.30
C GLU A 154 -17.33 -7.28 -0.87
N ARG A 155 -17.37 -7.46 -2.20
CA ARG A 155 -18.25 -8.44 -2.85
C ARG A 155 -18.01 -9.88 -2.37
N MET A 156 -16.79 -10.25 -2.01
CA MET A 156 -16.49 -11.58 -1.46
C MET A 156 -16.97 -11.72 -0.01
N TRP A 157 -17.04 -10.63 0.74
CA TRP A 157 -17.48 -10.63 2.13
C TRP A 157 -19.01 -10.59 2.28
N LEU A 158 -19.70 -9.87 1.40
CA LEU A 158 -21.18 -9.80 1.32
C LEU A 158 -21.80 -11.11 0.83
#